data_AF-A0A2B4RKP9-F1
#
_entry.id   AF-A0A2B4RKP9-F1
#
_cell.length_a   1.000
_cell.length_b   1.000
_cell.length_c   1.000
_cell.angle_alpha   90.00
_cell.angle_beta   90.00
_cell.angle_gamma   90.00
#
_symmetry.space_group_name_H-M   'P 1'
#
loop_
_entity.id
_entity.type
_entity.pdbx_description
1 polymer ?
#
loop_
_entity_poly.entity_id
_entity_poly.type
_entity_poly.pdbx_seq_one_letter_code
_entity_poly.pdbx_strand_id
1 'polypeptide(L)'
;MEDPVLTLLAVSSRLILLQYSEFTERATQVHKSEFEDFDFTDQRLDAFLQKHIGLVGSLSKLWDVVKFLLCLSHGQASVERGFSVNRQLMIENMKETTFVAQRTIHDHILSIDGLDKLVISNELLTSAKAGRQRYHAHLEEQRQLAENVAKSHKRKSVDEAKADFQKKKKRLETEITTLQFDADKLAKEAEVKRQLVLLTESNALRNAAKEKKIELENLNKELEECDK
;
A
#
# COMPACT_ATOMS: atom_id res chain seq x y z
N MET A 1 -9.33 23.26 -30.10
CA MET A 1 -7.86 23.22 -30.15
C MET A 1 -7.47 21.90 -29.51
N GLU A 2 -7.12 20.90 -30.30
CA GLU A 2 -6.67 19.61 -29.75
C GLU A 2 -5.31 19.82 -29.08
N ASP A 3 -5.15 19.23 -27.90
CA ASP A 3 -3.95 19.38 -27.07
C ASP A 3 -2.76 18.69 -27.79
N PRO A 4 -1.71 19.44 -28.19
CA PRO A 4 -0.60 18.90 -28.97
C PRO A 4 0.14 17.75 -28.25
N VAL A 5 0.03 17.68 -26.92
CA VAL A 5 0.57 16.58 -26.13
C VAL A 5 -0.24 15.29 -26.33
N LEU A 6 -1.57 15.37 -26.41
CA LEU A 6 -2.42 14.21 -26.71
C LEU A 6 -2.20 13.71 -28.14
N THR A 7 -2.02 14.62 -29.10
CA THR A 7 -1.77 14.25 -30.49
C THR A 7 -0.42 13.54 -30.64
N LEU A 8 0.62 14.01 -29.94
CA LEU A 8 1.95 13.39 -29.95
C LEU A 8 1.95 11.99 -29.29
N LEU A 9 1.26 11.83 -28.15
CA LEU A 9 1.06 10.54 -27.49
C LEU A 9 0.30 9.56 -28.40
N ALA A 10 -0.75 10.02 -29.07
CA ALA A 10 -1.53 9.19 -29.99
C ALA A 10 -0.71 8.73 -31.21
N VAL A 11 0.13 9.61 -31.77
CA VAL A 11 1.02 9.27 -32.90
C VAL A 11 2.10 8.26 -32.47
N SER A 12 2.71 8.47 -31.30
CA SER A 12 3.71 7.53 -30.77
C SER A 12 3.12 6.14 -30.47
N SER A 13 1.90 6.10 -29.94
CA SER A 13 1.18 4.85 -29.67
C SER A 13 0.86 4.08 -30.95
N ARG A 14 0.39 4.78 -32.00
CA ARG A 14 0.11 4.16 -33.32
C ARG A 14 1.36 3.58 -33.97
N LEU A 15 2.52 4.25 -33.84
CA LEU A 15 3.78 3.75 -34.37
C LEU A 15 4.22 2.44 -33.71
N ILE A 16 4.08 2.33 -32.38
CA ILE A 16 4.42 1.10 -31.65
C ILE A 16 3.49 -0.05 -32.06
N LEU A 17 2.19 0.22 -32.22
CA LEU A 17 1.23 -0.79 -32.68
C LEU A 17 1.56 -1.29 -34.09
N LEU A 18 1.97 -0.40 -35.00
CA LEU A 18 2.40 -0.78 -36.35
C LEU A 18 3.65 -1.67 -36.32
N GLN A 19 4.65 -1.30 -35.51
CA GLN A 19 5.85 -2.11 -35.32
C GLN A 19 5.51 -3.46 -34.68
N TYR A 20 4.55 -3.50 -33.77
CA TYR A 20 4.09 -4.75 -33.17
C TYR A 20 3.41 -5.65 -34.21
N SER A 21 2.54 -5.12 -35.07
CA SER A 21 1.96 -5.91 -36.17
C SER A 21 3.04 -6.45 -37.11
N GLU A 22 4.01 -5.62 -37.51
CA GLU A 22 5.14 -6.05 -38.35
C GLU A 22 5.96 -7.15 -37.68
N PHE A 23 6.20 -7.04 -36.36
CA PHE A 23 6.85 -8.09 -35.58
C PHE A 23 6.04 -9.40 -35.59
N THR A 24 4.73 -9.35 -35.37
CA THR A 24 3.88 -10.56 -35.36
C THR A 24 3.85 -11.25 -36.72
N GLU A 25 3.84 -10.50 -37.82
CA GLU A 25 3.93 -11.06 -39.17
C GLU A 25 5.28 -11.73 -39.39
N ARG A 26 6.39 -11.10 -38.99
CA ARG A 26 7.74 -11.70 -39.08
C ARG A 26 7.88 -12.95 -38.22
N ALA A 27 7.35 -12.93 -37.00
CA ALA A 27 7.38 -14.08 -36.10
C ALA A 27 6.57 -15.26 -36.65
N THR A 28 5.42 -15.01 -37.29
CA THR A 28 4.53 -16.07 -37.81
C THR A 28 4.87 -16.55 -39.21
N GLN A 29 5.50 -15.72 -40.05
CA GLN A 29 5.79 -16.05 -41.45
C GLN A 29 7.27 -16.35 -41.71
N VAL A 30 8.18 -15.59 -41.10
CA VAL A 30 9.62 -15.65 -41.40
C VAL A 30 10.38 -16.51 -40.40
N HIS A 31 10.06 -16.37 -39.11
CA HIS A 31 10.78 -17.03 -38.01
C HIS A 31 9.93 -18.06 -37.26
N LYS A 32 8.86 -18.57 -37.88
CA LYS A 32 7.87 -19.43 -37.21
C LYS A 32 8.49 -20.60 -36.45
N SER A 33 9.40 -21.33 -37.09
CA SER A 33 10.07 -22.48 -36.46
C SER A 33 10.94 -22.06 -35.28
N GLU A 34 11.66 -20.94 -35.36
CA GLU A 34 12.49 -20.44 -34.25
C GLU A 34 11.65 -20.04 -33.03
N PHE A 35 10.42 -19.57 -33.23
CA PHE A 35 9.48 -19.25 -32.15
C PHE A 35 8.76 -20.49 -31.60
N GLU A 36 8.49 -21.49 -32.43
CA GLU A 36 7.90 -22.77 -32.00
C GLU A 36 8.91 -23.63 -31.22
N ASP A 37 10.19 -23.59 -31.61
CA ASP A 37 11.29 -24.34 -30.98
C ASP A 37 11.90 -23.60 -29.78
N PHE A 38 11.39 -22.41 -29.42
CA PHE A 38 11.90 -21.64 -28.29
C PHE A 38 11.62 -22.34 -26.96
N ASP A 39 12.68 -22.68 -26.23
CA ASP A 39 12.61 -23.25 -24.89
C ASP A 39 13.21 -22.29 -23.87
N PHE A 40 12.39 -21.83 -22.92
CA PHE A 40 12.81 -20.92 -21.85
C PHE A 40 13.75 -21.55 -20.82
N THR A 41 13.90 -22.89 -20.82
CA THR A 41 14.81 -23.59 -19.91
C THR A 41 16.25 -23.63 -20.41
N ASP A 42 16.43 -23.61 -21.74
CA ASP A 42 17.74 -23.63 -22.40
C ASP A 42 18.13 -22.26 -22.97
N GLN A 43 17.15 -21.44 -23.35
CA GLN A 43 17.36 -20.17 -24.03
C GLN A 43 16.91 -18.96 -23.22
N ARG A 44 17.75 -17.92 -23.23
CA ARG A 44 17.46 -16.63 -22.61
C ARG A 44 16.46 -15.82 -23.46
N LEU A 45 15.30 -15.50 -22.88
CA LEU A 45 14.24 -14.73 -23.53
C LEU A 45 14.71 -13.35 -24.02
N ASP A 46 15.54 -12.65 -23.24
CA ASP A 46 16.02 -11.31 -23.58
C ASP A 46 16.96 -11.33 -24.80
N ALA A 47 17.86 -12.30 -24.86
CA ALA A 47 18.74 -12.52 -26.01
C ALA A 47 17.94 -12.95 -27.26
N PHE A 48 16.93 -13.81 -27.08
CA PHE A 48 16.04 -14.26 -28.15
C PHE A 48 15.23 -13.08 -28.74
N LEU A 49 14.59 -12.27 -27.90
CA LEU A 49 13.85 -11.09 -28.36
C LEU A 49 14.77 -10.00 -28.92
N GLN A 50 15.99 -9.84 -28.41
CA GLN A 50 16.97 -8.93 -28.99
C GLN A 50 17.31 -9.31 -30.43
N LYS A 51 17.43 -10.61 -30.73
CA LYS A 51 17.70 -11.10 -32.09
C LYS A 51 16.58 -10.71 -33.08
N HIS A 52 15.32 -10.88 -32.68
CA HIS A 52 14.16 -10.69 -33.58
C HIS A 52 13.57 -9.28 -33.58
N ILE A 53 13.81 -8.49 -32.53
CA ILE A 53 13.27 -7.13 -32.38
C ILE A 53 14.41 -6.11 -32.31
N GLY A 54 15.40 -6.34 -31.44
CA GLY A 54 16.45 -5.37 -31.15
C GLY A 54 17.46 -5.14 -32.27
N LEU A 55 17.71 -6.14 -33.13
CA LEU A 55 18.57 -6.02 -34.31
C LEU A 55 17.81 -5.50 -35.55
N VAL A 56 16.48 -5.37 -35.46
CA VAL A 56 15.65 -4.92 -36.58
C VAL A 56 15.40 -3.41 -36.44
N GLY A 57 16.03 -2.62 -37.30
CA GLY A 57 15.92 -1.16 -37.26
C GLY A 57 14.48 -0.62 -37.33
N SER A 58 13.60 -1.27 -38.10
CA SER A 58 12.18 -0.89 -38.21
C SER A 58 11.39 -1.09 -36.91
N LEU A 59 11.89 -1.93 -35.98
CA LEU A 59 11.24 -2.27 -34.71
C LEU A 59 11.89 -1.57 -33.49
N SER A 60 12.72 -0.56 -33.72
CA SER A 60 13.51 0.10 -32.67
C SER A 60 12.67 0.71 -31.54
N LYS A 61 11.50 1.29 -31.85
CA LYS A 61 10.60 1.87 -30.84
C LYS A 61 9.89 0.81 -30.02
N LEU A 62 9.50 -0.29 -30.65
CA LEU A 62 9.00 -1.48 -29.97
C LEU A 62 10.06 -2.09 -29.07
N TRP A 63 11.31 -2.17 -29.51
CA TRP A 63 12.43 -2.68 -28.70
C TRP A 63 12.65 -1.85 -27.44
N ASP A 64 12.56 -0.52 -27.52
CA ASP A 64 12.66 0.35 -26.33
C ASP A 64 11.56 0.04 -25.30
N VAL A 65 10.33 -0.21 -25.74
CA VAL A 65 9.22 -0.65 -24.86
C VAL A 65 9.50 -2.03 -24.26
N VAL A 66 10.01 -2.98 -25.05
CA VAL A 66 10.36 -4.32 -24.59
C VAL A 66 11.48 -4.28 -23.54
N LYS A 67 12.51 -3.42 -23.70
CA LYS A 67 13.54 -3.21 -22.66
C LYS A 67 12.92 -2.76 -21.35
N PHE A 68 12.01 -1.78 -21.38
CA PHE A 68 11.31 -1.36 -20.17
C PHE A 68 10.55 -2.54 -19.56
N LEU A 69 9.79 -3.29 -20.35
CA LEU A 69 9.04 -4.46 -19.87
C LEU A 69 9.93 -5.52 -19.21
N LEU A 70 11.11 -5.80 -19.79
CA LEU A 70 12.09 -6.75 -19.25
C LEU A 70 12.82 -6.21 -18.00
N CYS A 71 12.86 -4.89 -17.80
CA CYS A 71 13.46 -4.23 -16.63
C CYS A 71 12.46 -3.91 -15.52
N LEU A 72 11.14 -3.98 -15.77
CA LEU A 72 10.15 -3.82 -14.72
C LEU A 72 10.28 -4.97 -13.73
N SER A 73 10.54 -4.64 -12.46
CA SER A 73 10.57 -5.64 -11.39
C SER A 73 9.21 -6.33 -11.31
N HIS A 74 9.16 -7.64 -11.51
CA HIS A 74 7.95 -8.47 -11.32
C HIS A 74 7.51 -8.58 -9.84
N GLY A 75 7.82 -7.61 -9.01
CA GLY A 75 7.29 -7.51 -7.65
C GLY A 75 5.81 -7.21 -7.73
N GLN A 76 4.98 -8.24 -7.51
CA GLN A 76 3.50 -8.24 -7.49
C GLN A 76 2.77 -8.61 -8.79
N ALA A 77 3.38 -9.38 -9.70
CA ALA A 77 2.59 -10.10 -10.71
C ALA A 77 1.89 -11.31 -10.04
N SER A 78 0.56 -11.27 -9.98
CA SER A 78 -0.29 -12.29 -9.39
C SER A 78 -0.13 -13.66 -10.08
N VAL A 79 0.67 -14.52 -9.46
CA VAL A 79 0.65 -16.00 -9.33
C VAL A 79 0.37 -16.93 -10.52
N GLU A 80 -0.05 -16.49 -11.70
CA GLU A 80 -0.33 -17.41 -12.82
C GLU A 80 0.67 -17.23 -13.96
N ARG A 81 1.59 -18.20 -14.07
CA ARG A 81 2.63 -18.40 -15.11
C ARG A 81 3.98 -17.70 -14.88
N GLY A 82 4.87 -18.43 -14.22
CA GLY A 82 6.12 -18.85 -14.86
C GLY A 82 7.34 -17.93 -14.88
N PHE A 83 7.32 -16.71 -14.32
CA PHE A 83 8.48 -15.79 -14.40
C PHE A 83 9.17 -15.44 -13.07
N SER A 84 8.80 -16.08 -11.96
CA SER A 84 9.55 -15.94 -10.70
C SER A 84 10.43 -17.16 -10.46
N VAL A 85 11.67 -17.09 -10.95
CA VAL A 85 12.76 -18.01 -10.53
C VAL A 85 12.95 -17.95 -9.01
N ASN A 86 12.57 -16.84 -8.37
CA ASN A 86 12.64 -16.68 -6.92
C ASN A 86 11.71 -17.64 -6.16
N ARG A 87 10.57 -18.07 -6.73
CA ARG A 87 9.67 -19.02 -6.03
C ARG A 87 10.19 -20.46 -6.06
N GLN A 88 10.95 -20.88 -7.07
CA GLN A 88 11.61 -22.20 -7.06
C GLN A 88 12.76 -22.27 -6.05
N LEU A 89 13.36 -21.13 -5.69
CA LEU A 89 14.33 -21.02 -4.59
C LEU A 89 13.67 -20.89 -3.21
N MET A 90 12.34 -20.71 -3.13
CA MET A 90 11.63 -20.72 -1.86
C MET A 90 11.54 -22.16 -1.34
N ILE A 91 12.57 -22.61 -0.61
CA ILE A 91 12.37 -23.69 0.36
C ILE A 91 11.25 -23.18 1.28
N GLU A 92 10.10 -23.83 1.24
CA GLU A 92 8.92 -23.45 2.03
C GLU A 92 9.36 -23.18 3.48
N ASN A 93 9.10 -21.96 3.97
CA ASN A 93 9.39 -21.46 5.34
C ASN A 93 10.70 -20.70 5.59
N MET A 94 11.48 -20.29 4.58
CA MET A 94 12.59 -19.35 4.81
C MET A 94 12.14 -17.88 4.80
N LYS A 95 12.58 -17.10 5.80
CA LYS A 95 12.39 -15.64 5.84
C LYS A 95 13.37 -14.95 4.88
N GLU A 96 13.00 -13.77 4.37
CA GLU A 96 13.84 -12.95 3.49
C GLU A 96 15.27 -12.74 4.05
N THR A 97 15.38 -12.52 5.36
CA THR A 97 16.66 -12.36 6.06
C THR A 97 17.58 -13.57 5.90
N THR A 98 17.02 -14.78 5.84
CA THR A 98 17.77 -16.02 5.60
C THR A 98 18.33 -16.04 4.17
N PHE A 99 17.55 -15.59 3.18
CA PHE A 99 18.01 -15.50 1.79
C PHE A 99 19.15 -14.49 1.63
N VAL A 100 19.02 -13.31 2.24
CA VAL A 100 20.08 -12.28 2.23
C VAL A 100 21.35 -12.83 2.87
N ALA A 101 21.24 -13.54 4.00
CA ALA A 101 22.39 -14.14 4.65
C ALA A 101 23.06 -15.22 3.78
N GLN A 102 22.29 -16.15 3.20
CA GLN A 102 22.82 -17.18 2.29
C GLN A 102 23.50 -16.56 1.07
N ARG A 103 22.87 -15.55 0.46
CA ARG A 103 23.41 -14.83 -0.68
C ARG A 103 24.74 -14.14 -0.34
N THR A 104 24.80 -13.49 0.82
CA THR A 104 26.03 -12.84 1.30
C THR A 104 27.17 -13.84 1.46
N ILE A 105 26.89 -15.02 2.01
CA ILE A 105 27.88 -16.09 2.16
C ILE A 105 28.35 -16.58 0.79
N HIS A 106 27.41 -16.85 -0.11
CA HIS A 106 27.71 -17.32 -1.46
C HIS A 106 28.55 -16.32 -2.27
N ASP A 107 28.17 -15.04 -2.25
CA ASP A 107 28.88 -13.99 -2.95
C ASP A 107 30.30 -13.80 -2.40
N HIS A 108 30.49 -13.96 -1.09
CA HIS A 108 31.81 -13.94 -0.48
C HIS A 108 32.69 -15.13 -0.92
N ILE A 109 32.12 -16.34 -0.97
CA ILE A 109 32.84 -17.54 -1.44
C ILE A 109 33.25 -17.40 -2.91
N LEU A 110 32.36 -16.86 -3.75
CA LEU A 110 32.67 -16.55 -5.15
C LEU A 110 33.80 -15.52 -5.25
N SER A 111 33.78 -14.47 -4.43
CA SER A 111 34.83 -13.44 -4.42
C SER A 111 36.20 -13.99 -4.02
N ILE A 112 36.24 -15.03 -3.18
CA ILE A 112 37.48 -15.67 -2.73
C ILE A 112 37.91 -16.79 -3.71
N ASP A 113 37.15 -17.00 -4.79
CA ASP A 113 37.50 -17.92 -5.88
C ASP A 113 37.59 -19.38 -5.37
N GLY A 114 36.62 -19.75 -4.53
CA GLY A 114 36.42 -21.09 -3.99
C GLY A 114 36.48 -21.20 -2.47
N LEU A 115 35.88 -22.27 -1.92
CA LEU A 115 35.84 -22.53 -0.48
C LEU A 115 37.22 -22.86 0.10
N ASP A 116 38.12 -23.41 -0.72
CA ASP A 116 39.46 -23.86 -0.30
C ASP A 116 40.36 -22.73 0.19
N LYS A 117 40.05 -21.50 -0.21
CA LYS A 117 40.79 -20.27 0.15
C LYS A 117 40.15 -19.55 1.35
N LEU A 118 39.07 -20.07 1.92
CA LEU A 118 38.39 -19.46 3.07
C LEU A 118 39.22 -19.61 4.35
N VAL A 119 39.68 -18.48 4.90
CA VAL A 119 40.40 -18.46 6.18
C VAL A 119 39.40 -18.39 7.34
N ILE A 120 39.39 -19.43 8.19
CA ILE A 120 38.59 -19.44 9.42
C ILE A 120 39.27 -18.54 10.46
N SER A 121 38.79 -17.30 10.58
CA SER A 121 39.31 -16.34 11.55
C SER A 121 38.75 -16.56 12.96
N ASN A 122 39.49 -16.11 13.98
CA ASN A 122 39.02 -16.12 15.38
C ASN A 122 37.76 -15.27 15.58
N GLU A 123 37.58 -14.21 14.79
CA GLU A 123 36.39 -13.37 14.80
C GLU A 123 35.16 -14.13 14.29
N LEU A 124 35.33 -14.91 13.21
CA LEU A 124 34.26 -15.75 12.68
C LEU A 124 33.82 -16.80 13.71
N LEU A 125 34.78 -17.44 14.39
CA LEU A 125 34.51 -18.39 15.47
C LEU A 125 33.78 -17.72 16.65
N THR A 126 34.18 -16.51 17.03
CA THR A 126 33.54 -15.76 18.11
C THR A 126 32.11 -15.35 17.73
N SER A 127 31.91 -14.89 16.49
CA SER A 127 30.59 -14.54 15.95
C SER A 127 29.67 -15.76 15.90
N ALA A 128 30.18 -16.93 15.48
CA ALA A 128 29.43 -18.19 15.46
C ALA A 128 29.01 -18.62 16.87
N LYS A 129 29.91 -18.53 17.86
CA LYS A 129 29.59 -18.80 19.28
C LYS A 129 28.48 -17.87 19.82
N ALA A 130 28.49 -16.61 19.42
CA ALA A 130 27.46 -15.64 19.79
C ALA A 130 26.11 -15.84 19.07
N GLY A 131 26.03 -16.70 18.05
CA GLY A 131 24.83 -16.90 17.23
C GLY A 131 23.59 -17.29 18.05
N ARG A 132 23.76 -18.18 19.03
CA ARG A 132 22.65 -18.59 19.92
C ARG A 132 22.13 -17.42 20.76
N GLN A 133 23.03 -16.59 21.30
CA GLN A 133 22.65 -15.42 22.09
C GLN A 133 21.91 -14.39 21.23
N ARG A 134 22.41 -14.11 20.01
CA ARG A 134 21.75 -13.21 19.05
C ARG A 134 20.35 -13.71 18.68
N TYR A 135 20.19 -15.02 18.50
CA TYR A 135 18.89 -15.62 18.22
C TYR A 135 17.89 -15.39 19.37
N HIS A 136 18.31 -15.64 20.62
CA HIS A 136 17.44 -15.39 21.78
C HIS A 136 17.10 -13.91 21.94
N ALA A 137 18.07 -13.00 21.71
CA ALA A 137 17.81 -11.57 21.74
C ALA A 137 16.78 -11.14 20.67
N HIS A 138 16.91 -11.65 19.44
CA HIS A 138 15.96 -11.38 18.36
C HIS A 138 14.55 -11.94 18.61
N LEU A 139 14.43 -13.08 19.29
CA LEU A 139 13.11 -13.59 19.71
C LEU A 139 12.46 -12.69 20.77
N GLU A 140 13.25 -12.20 21.72
CA GLU A 140 12.76 -11.30 22.76
C GLU A 140 12.35 -9.95 22.18
N GLU A 141 13.15 -9.39 21.27
CA GLU A 141 12.80 -8.17 20.54
C GLU A 141 11.50 -8.32 19.74
N GLN A 142 11.30 -9.44 19.03
CA GLN A 142 10.04 -9.72 18.35
C GLN A 142 8.84 -9.78 19.30
N ARG A 143 9.00 -10.35 20.50
CA ARG A 143 7.93 -10.36 21.52
C ARG A 143 7.61 -8.94 21.98
N GLN A 144 8.63 -8.16 22.31
CA GLN A 144 8.46 -6.77 22.76
C GLN A 144 7.82 -5.90 21.68
N LEU A 145 8.21 -6.06 20.42
CA LEU A 145 7.58 -5.38 19.28
C LEU A 145 6.10 -5.77 19.15
N ALA A 146 5.77 -7.06 19.24
CA ALA A 146 4.38 -7.52 19.18
C ALA A 146 3.54 -6.95 20.32
N GLU A 147 4.06 -6.93 21.54
CA GLU A 147 3.39 -6.32 22.69
C GLU A 147 3.20 -4.81 22.52
N ASN A 148 4.21 -4.10 22.02
CA ASN A 148 4.16 -2.67 21.79
C ASN A 148 3.16 -2.31 20.69
N VAL A 149 3.09 -3.10 19.62
CA VAL A 149 2.08 -2.96 18.56
C VAL A 149 0.68 -3.19 19.12
N ALA A 150 0.48 -4.23 19.94
CA ALA A 150 -0.81 -4.50 20.57
C ALA A 150 -1.25 -3.37 21.53
N LYS A 151 -0.32 -2.86 22.35
CA LYS A 151 -0.57 -1.71 23.24
C LYS A 151 -0.87 -0.44 22.44
N SER A 152 -0.10 -0.17 21.38
CA SER A 152 -0.32 0.96 20.47
C SER A 152 -1.67 0.85 19.77
N HIS A 153 -2.07 -0.33 19.30
CA HIS A 153 -3.34 -0.52 18.62
C HIS A 153 -4.53 -0.28 19.57
N LYS A 154 -4.46 -0.81 20.80
CA LYS A 154 -5.45 -0.53 21.86
C LYS A 154 -5.52 0.96 22.19
N ARG A 155 -4.38 1.65 22.26
CA ARG A 155 -4.34 3.10 22.51
C ARG A 155 -4.98 3.89 21.37
N LYS A 156 -4.65 3.58 20.12
CA LYS A 156 -5.25 4.20 18.93
C LYS A 156 -6.77 4.01 18.89
N SER A 157 -7.27 2.82 19.18
CA SER A 157 -8.73 2.58 19.21
C SER A 157 -9.43 3.39 20.30
N VAL A 158 -8.80 3.57 21.46
CA VAL A 158 -9.35 4.40 22.55
C VAL A 158 -9.31 5.88 22.18
N ASP A 159 -8.21 6.35 21.59
CA ASP A 159 -8.05 7.74 21.18
C ASP A 159 -9.05 8.12 20.05
N GLU A 160 -9.29 7.21 19.09
CA GLU A 160 -10.31 7.37 18.04
C GLU A 160 -11.72 7.45 18.62
N ALA A 161 -12.07 6.53 19.53
CA ALA A 161 -13.37 6.57 20.22
C ALA A 161 -13.57 7.89 20.97
N LYS A 162 -12.55 8.35 21.72
CA LYS A 162 -12.58 9.64 22.44
C LYS A 162 -12.78 10.82 21.50
N ALA A 163 -12.11 10.84 20.34
CA ALA A 163 -12.26 11.89 19.36
C ALA A 163 -13.70 11.96 18.80
N ASP A 164 -14.33 10.82 18.56
CA ASP A 164 -15.71 10.77 18.06
C ASP A 164 -16.73 11.17 19.13
N PHE A 165 -16.53 10.78 20.39
CA PHE A 165 -17.34 11.29 21.50
C PHE A 165 -17.23 12.81 21.66
N GLN A 166 -16.02 13.38 21.55
CA GLN A 166 -15.82 14.83 21.60
C GLN A 166 -16.50 15.56 20.43
N LYS A 167 -16.49 14.99 19.21
CA LYS A 167 -17.23 15.56 18.06
C LYS A 167 -18.74 15.52 18.32
N LYS A 168 -19.27 14.42 18.85
CA LYS A 168 -20.71 14.29 19.18
C LYS A 168 -21.11 15.32 20.23
N LYS A 169 -20.29 15.50 21.28
CA LYS A 169 -20.49 16.55 22.29
C LYS A 169 -20.57 17.94 21.66
N LYS A 170 -19.58 18.34 20.86
CA LYS A 170 -19.57 19.66 20.19
C LYS A 170 -20.80 19.89 19.31
N ARG A 171 -21.25 18.85 18.58
CA ARG A 171 -22.46 18.94 17.73
C ARG A 171 -23.70 19.20 18.58
N LEU A 172 -23.89 18.43 19.66
CA LEU A 172 -25.01 18.62 20.58
C LEU A 172 -24.97 20.00 21.25
N GLU A 173 -23.80 20.50 21.65
CA GLU A 173 -23.63 21.86 22.18
C GLU A 173 -24.08 22.91 21.16
N THR A 174 -23.62 22.80 19.91
CA THR A 174 -24.03 23.74 18.85
C THR A 174 -25.53 23.69 18.59
N GLU A 175 -26.14 22.50 18.52
CA GLU A 175 -27.58 22.35 18.31
C GLU A 175 -28.42 22.93 19.46
N ILE A 176 -27.98 22.76 20.71
CA ILE A 176 -28.64 23.37 21.86
C ILE A 176 -28.59 24.90 21.75
N THR A 177 -27.44 25.47 21.39
CA THR A 177 -27.30 26.93 21.25
C THR A 177 -28.16 27.49 20.12
N THR A 178 -28.25 26.80 18.98
CA THR A 178 -29.09 27.23 17.86
C THR A 178 -30.57 27.13 18.21
N LEU A 179 -31.01 26.03 18.84
CA LEU A 179 -32.41 25.87 19.26
C LEU A 179 -32.83 26.92 20.29
N GLN A 180 -31.94 27.29 21.21
CA GLN A 180 -32.18 28.37 22.17
C GLN A 180 -32.27 29.73 21.48
N PHE A 181 -31.35 30.02 20.55
CA PHE A 181 -31.37 31.26 19.78
C PHE A 181 -32.65 31.41 18.95
N ASP A 182 -33.05 30.36 18.24
CA ASP A 182 -34.26 30.34 17.42
C ASP A 182 -35.52 30.48 18.29
N ALA A 183 -35.56 29.82 19.44
CA ALA A 183 -36.65 29.97 20.39
C ALA A 183 -36.78 31.41 20.91
N ASP A 184 -35.66 32.06 21.24
CA ASP A 184 -35.65 33.44 21.72
C ASP A 184 -36.02 34.44 20.62
N LYS A 185 -35.63 34.16 19.37
CA LYS A 185 -36.06 34.94 18.20
C LYS A 185 -37.58 34.83 17.99
N LEU A 186 -38.12 33.61 18.01
CA LEU A 186 -39.56 33.37 17.86
C LEU A 186 -40.37 34.00 19.00
N ALA A 187 -39.85 33.99 20.24
CA ALA A 187 -40.48 34.65 21.38
C ALA A 187 -40.58 36.16 21.18
N LYS A 188 -39.48 36.81 20.73
CA LYS A 188 -39.48 38.25 20.42
C LYS A 188 -40.44 38.59 19.28
N GLU A 189 -40.48 37.77 18.22
CA GLU A 189 -41.43 37.96 17.13
C GLU A 189 -42.88 37.79 17.57
N ALA A 190 -43.16 36.85 18.48
CA ALA A 190 -44.49 36.65 19.05
C ALA A 190 -44.95 37.86 19.87
N GLU A 191 -44.07 38.50 20.63
CA GLU A 191 -44.36 39.73 21.39
C GLU A 191 -44.72 40.90 20.46
N VAL A 192 -43.96 41.09 19.38
CA VAL A 192 -44.18 42.18 18.41
C VAL A 192 -45.46 41.96 17.60
N LYS A 193 -45.69 40.74 17.11
CA LYS A 193 -46.83 40.41 16.23
C LYS A 193 -48.10 40.00 17.00
N ARG A 194 -48.02 39.83 18.32
CA ARG A 194 -49.09 39.30 19.21
C ARG A 194 -49.68 37.97 18.73
N GLN A 195 -48.84 37.10 18.20
CA GLN A 195 -49.25 35.79 17.67
C GLN A 195 -48.90 34.68 18.65
N LEU A 196 -49.92 34.11 19.30
CA LEU A 196 -49.76 33.02 20.27
C LEU A 196 -49.16 31.75 19.65
N VAL A 197 -49.37 31.51 18.35
CA VAL A 197 -48.84 30.33 17.64
C VAL A 197 -47.30 30.29 17.66
N LEU A 198 -46.64 31.44 17.45
CA LEU A 198 -45.18 31.55 17.50
C LEU A 198 -44.62 31.28 18.90
N LEU A 199 -45.42 31.53 19.94
CA LEU A 199 -45.05 31.29 21.33
C LEU A 199 -45.11 29.79 21.67
N THR A 200 -46.08 29.07 21.09
CA THR A 200 -46.15 27.60 21.15
C THR A 200 -44.95 26.96 20.45
N GLU A 201 -44.56 27.46 19.27
CA GLU A 201 -43.37 26.98 18.54
C GLU A 201 -42.07 27.27 19.31
N SER A 202 -41.93 28.46 19.90
CA SER A 202 -40.79 28.81 20.77
C SER A 202 -40.67 27.85 21.96
N ASN A 203 -41.79 27.52 22.61
CA ASN A 203 -41.80 26.57 23.72
C ASN A 203 -41.44 25.13 23.29
N ALA A 204 -41.87 24.71 22.09
CA ALA A 204 -41.47 23.42 21.52
C ALA A 204 -39.96 23.34 21.30
N LEU A 205 -39.33 24.39 20.74
CA LEU A 205 -37.88 24.46 20.56
C LEU A 205 -37.13 24.49 21.91
N ARG A 206 -37.66 25.16 22.94
CA ARG A 206 -37.08 25.15 24.29
C ARG A 206 -37.14 23.77 24.94
N ASN A 207 -38.23 23.03 24.74
CA ASN A 207 -38.34 21.66 25.22
C ASN A 207 -37.37 20.73 24.48
N ALA A 208 -37.27 20.84 23.15
CA ALA A 208 -36.28 20.10 22.37
C ALA A 208 -34.83 20.40 22.83
N ALA A 209 -34.51 21.67 23.11
CA ALA A 209 -33.20 22.04 23.64
C ALA A 209 -32.92 21.45 25.04
N LYS A 210 -33.95 21.35 25.90
CA LYS A 210 -33.83 20.70 27.22
C LYS A 210 -33.59 19.20 27.11
N GLU A 211 -34.30 18.52 26.21
CA GLU A 211 -34.09 17.09 25.94
C GLU A 211 -32.66 16.81 25.47
N LYS A 212 -32.16 17.60 24.51
CA LYS A 212 -30.76 17.48 24.05
C LYS A 212 -29.73 17.83 25.14
N LYS A 213 -30.08 18.71 26.08
CA LYS A 213 -29.22 19.02 27.24
C LYS A 213 -29.12 17.84 28.20
N ILE A 214 -30.22 17.10 28.42
CA ILE A 214 -30.22 15.86 29.22
C ILE A 214 -29.38 14.78 28.50
N GLU A 215 -29.53 14.65 27.18
CA GLU A 215 -28.70 13.74 26.39
C GLU A 215 -27.21 14.06 26.51
N LEU A 216 -26.85 15.35 26.47
CA LEU A 216 -25.47 15.79 26.65
C LEU A 216 -24.92 15.54 28.06
N GLU A 217 -25.72 15.70 29.11
CA GLU A 217 -25.32 15.35 30.48
C GLU A 217 -25.08 13.84 30.65
N ASN A 218 -25.93 13.00 30.05
CA ASN A 218 -25.72 11.56 30.06
C ASN A 218 -24.45 11.17 29.29
N LEU A 219 -24.23 11.76 28.11
CA LEU A 219 -23.03 11.54 27.31
C LEU A 219 -21.74 11.94 28.06
N ASN A 220 -21.78 13.03 28.85
CA ASN A 220 -20.64 13.45 29.68
C ASN A 220 -20.35 12.46 30.82
N LYS A 221 -21.38 11.89 31.46
CA LYS A 221 -21.21 10.87 32.49
C LYS A 221 -20.57 9.59 31.93
N GLU A 222 -21.03 9.13 30.76
CA GLU A 222 -20.43 7.99 30.06
C GLU A 222 -18.96 8.23 29.70
N LEU A 223 -18.61 9.48 29.34
CA LEU A 223 -17.24 9.91 29.05
C LEU A 223 -16.35 9.89 30.30
N GLU A 224 -16.85 10.38 31.44
CA GLU A 224 -16.13 10.37 32.72
C GLU A 224 -15.92 8.95 33.26
N GLU A 225 -16.83 8.02 32.97
CA GLU A 225 -16.68 6.61 33.32
C GLU A 225 -15.66 5.89 32.44
N CYS A 226 -15.52 6.31 31.17
CA CYS A 226 -14.50 5.79 30.25
C CYS A 226 -13.08 6.32 30.55
N ASP A 227 -12.93 7.37 31.36
CA ASP A 227 -11.66 7.95 31.77
C ASP A 227 -11.10 7.38 33.10
N LYS A 228 -11.87 6.56 33.84
CA LYS A 228 -11.45 5.86 35.07
C LYS A 228 -10.89 4.47 34.79
#